data_AF-A0A0S3S497-F1
#
_entry.id   AF-A0A0S3S497-F1
#
_cell.length_a   1.000
_cell.length_b   1.000
_cell.length_c   1.000
_cell.angle_alpha   90.00
_cell.angle_beta   90.00
_cell.angle_gamma   90.00
#
_symmetry.space_group_name_H-M   'P 1'
#
loop_
_entity.id
_entity.type
_entity.pdbx_description
1 polymer ?
#
loop_
_entity_poly.entity_id
_entity_poly.type
_entity_poly.pdbx_seq_one_letter_code
_entity_poly.pdbx_strand_id
1 'polypeptide(L)'
;MGVFCCWEPLSRTSFSVQIAETISVQEATLSINLLLSILYFGNRRRIMAFAFIKTLFLFVSFTGLLLRAHAARTPQARVWSLCKPTTNPVVCFTTILPHVITLRKFNAYTALEIEIETTRELVVNTTSLVNRLLTNPTNSKDLNDSLQICSEQFDNMMDSIKETMTVVALRNAAEARFKFSAVLSYLSACTDEFNNSPIVKEGKDLYDLGGNCLDIMKAIEDRESRRRRGQPMGSPIVGPPPAVLTPCQNSVGPCT
;
A
#
# COMPACT_ATOMS: atom_id res chain seq x y z
N MET A 1 -15.79 -24.43 -28.21
CA MET A 1 -15.89 -25.63 -27.33
C MET A 1 -14.95 -25.40 -26.16
N GLY A 2 -15.53 -25.18 -24.98
CA GLY A 2 -14.79 -24.84 -23.78
C GLY A 2 -14.25 -26.06 -23.04
N VAL A 3 -13.28 -25.81 -22.17
CA VAL A 3 -13.03 -26.62 -20.98
C VAL A 3 -12.87 -25.65 -19.82
N PHE A 4 -13.94 -25.51 -19.05
CA PHE A 4 -13.92 -25.09 -17.66
C PHE A 4 -13.26 -26.22 -16.86
N CYS A 5 -12.21 -25.93 -16.09
CA CYS A 5 -11.89 -26.73 -14.93
C CYS A 5 -11.92 -25.82 -13.70
N CYS A 6 -12.89 -26.14 -12.84
CA CYS A 6 -13.09 -25.64 -11.50
C CYS A 6 -11.79 -25.57 -10.72
N TRP A 7 -11.53 -24.40 -10.14
CA TRP A 7 -10.70 -24.30 -8.95
C TRP A 7 -11.62 -23.90 -7.80
N GLU A 8 -11.93 -24.87 -6.94
CA GLU A 8 -12.71 -24.66 -5.73
C GLU A 8 -11.98 -23.69 -4.77
N PRO A 9 -12.73 -22.87 -4.02
CA PRO A 9 -12.16 -21.94 -3.08
C PRO A 9 -11.77 -22.68 -1.80
N LEU A 10 -10.47 -22.87 -1.57
CA LEU A 10 -9.98 -23.19 -0.23
C LEU A 10 -10.32 -22.03 0.71
N SER A 11 -11.25 -22.31 1.61
CA SER A 11 -11.84 -21.42 2.61
C SER A 11 -10.80 -20.58 3.36
N ARG A 12 -10.99 -19.25 3.27
CA ARG A 12 -10.21 -18.15 3.87
C ARG A 12 -10.17 -18.09 5.40
N THR A 13 -10.88 -18.97 6.12
CA THR A 13 -10.94 -18.95 7.60
C THR A 13 -10.08 -20.02 8.25
N SER A 14 -9.67 -21.08 7.54
CA SER A 14 -9.00 -22.21 8.20
C SER A 14 -7.50 -21.95 8.45
N PHE A 15 -6.79 -21.30 7.53
CA PHE A 15 -5.32 -21.22 7.60
C PHE A 15 -4.80 -20.21 8.64
N SER A 16 -5.44 -19.04 8.77
CA SER A 16 -5.06 -18.02 9.76
C SER A 16 -5.55 -18.35 11.17
N VAL A 17 -6.67 -19.08 11.28
CA VAL A 17 -7.21 -19.53 12.58
C VAL A 17 -6.44 -20.75 13.08
N GLN A 18 -6.06 -21.71 12.23
CA GLN A 18 -5.29 -22.88 12.68
C GLN A 18 -3.89 -22.54 13.19
N ILE A 19 -3.24 -21.50 12.65
CA ILE A 19 -1.92 -21.06 13.17
C ILE A 19 -2.08 -20.31 14.50
N ALA A 20 -3.16 -19.55 14.69
CA ALA A 20 -3.39 -18.82 15.94
C ALA A 20 -3.92 -19.73 17.08
N GLU A 21 -4.79 -20.69 16.77
CA GLU A 21 -5.35 -21.63 17.76
C GLU A 21 -4.33 -22.67 18.22
N THR A 22 -3.46 -23.17 17.34
CA THR A 22 -2.41 -24.14 17.74
C THR A 22 -1.36 -23.52 18.66
N ILE A 23 -1.05 -22.23 18.50
CA ILE A 23 -0.11 -21.51 19.39
C ILE A 23 -0.73 -21.29 20.78
N SER A 24 -2.02 -20.99 20.87
CA SER A 24 -2.72 -20.75 22.15
C SER A 24 -2.86 -22.03 22.99
N VAL A 25 -3.20 -23.17 22.38
CA VAL A 25 -3.42 -24.44 23.09
C VAL A 25 -2.10 -25.03 23.60
N GLN A 26 -0.99 -24.79 22.89
CA GLN A 26 0.34 -25.30 23.27
C GLN A 26 0.98 -24.47 24.40
N GLU A 27 0.72 -23.16 24.48
CA GLU A 27 1.13 -22.33 25.63
C GLU A 27 0.33 -22.65 26.91
N ALA A 28 -0.97 -22.98 26.78
CA ALA A 28 -1.82 -23.33 27.92
C ALA A 28 -1.46 -24.68 28.56
N THR A 29 -1.13 -25.68 27.74
CA THR A 29 -0.75 -27.03 28.22
C THR A 29 0.64 -27.08 28.85
N LEU A 30 1.61 -26.27 28.37
CA LEU A 30 2.91 -26.14 29.03
C LEU A 30 2.79 -25.48 30.42
N SER A 31 1.92 -24.49 30.55
CA SER A 31 1.73 -23.72 31.79
C SER A 31 1.14 -24.59 32.91
N ILE A 32 0.19 -25.49 32.60
CA ILE A 32 -0.46 -26.37 33.58
C ILE A 32 0.48 -27.48 34.07
N ASN A 33 1.26 -28.09 33.16
CA ASN A 33 2.22 -29.15 33.53
C ASN A 33 3.39 -28.62 34.36
N LEU A 34 3.79 -27.35 34.13
CA LEU A 34 4.81 -26.68 34.94
C LEU A 34 4.30 -26.37 36.35
N LEU A 35 3.03 -25.94 36.50
CA LEU A 35 2.40 -25.69 37.80
C LEU A 35 2.25 -26.98 38.63
N LEU A 36 1.88 -28.10 38.02
CA LEU A 36 1.80 -29.41 38.68
C LEU A 36 3.17 -29.90 39.18
N SER A 37 4.23 -29.63 38.42
CA SER A 37 5.61 -30.00 38.79
C SER A 37 6.17 -29.19 39.97
N ILE A 38 5.70 -27.95 40.15
CA ILE A 38 6.11 -27.05 41.26
C ILE A 38 5.43 -27.44 42.57
N LEU A 39 4.19 -27.95 42.52
CA LEU A 39 3.46 -28.39 43.72
C LEU A 39 4.00 -29.72 44.29
N TYR A 40 4.69 -30.53 43.49
CA TYR A 40 5.16 -31.86 43.87
C TYR A 40 6.57 -31.91 44.51
N PHE A 41 7.35 -30.81 44.50
CA PHE A 41 8.74 -30.81 44.99
C PHE A 41 8.95 -30.07 46.33
N GLY A 42 9.43 -30.82 47.33
CA GLY A 42 9.64 -30.36 48.71
C GLY A 42 10.65 -29.21 48.93
N ASN A 43 10.55 -28.62 50.12
CA ASN A 43 10.94 -27.25 50.51
C ASN A 43 12.41 -26.81 50.26
N ARG A 44 13.35 -27.73 50.00
CA ARG A 44 14.78 -27.39 49.74
C ARG A 44 15.13 -27.22 48.26
N ARG A 45 14.28 -27.66 47.33
CA ARG A 45 14.47 -27.48 45.86
C ARG A 45 13.75 -26.26 45.29
N ARG A 46 13.00 -25.52 46.11
CA ARG A 46 12.24 -24.32 45.71
C ARG A 46 13.15 -23.22 45.14
N ILE A 47 14.30 -22.94 45.75
CA ILE A 47 15.21 -21.86 45.32
C ILE A 47 15.78 -22.14 43.91
N MET A 48 16.21 -23.38 43.66
CA MET A 48 16.69 -23.83 42.34
C MET A 48 15.57 -23.83 41.29
N ALA A 49 14.35 -24.24 41.67
CA ALA A 49 13.18 -24.21 40.79
C ALA A 49 12.76 -22.78 40.41
N PHE A 50 12.79 -21.83 41.36
CA PHE A 50 12.52 -20.42 41.08
C PHE A 50 13.55 -19.79 40.14
N ALA A 51 14.83 -20.16 40.25
CA ALA A 51 15.86 -19.73 39.31
C ALA A 51 15.66 -20.34 37.91
N PHE A 52 15.32 -21.62 37.82
CA PHE A 52 15.02 -22.29 36.55
C PHE A 52 13.79 -21.72 35.84
N ILE A 53 12.73 -21.41 36.59
CA ILE A 53 11.50 -20.80 36.06
C ILE A 53 11.77 -19.40 35.52
N LYS A 54 12.52 -18.56 36.26
CA LYS A 54 12.94 -17.24 35.75
C LYS A 54 13.75 -17.35 34.47
N THR A 55 14.70 -18.28 34.40
CA THR A 55 15.50 -18.52 33.19
C THR A 55 14.65 -19.01 32.02
N LEU A 56 13.66 -19.89 32.27
CA LEU A 56 12.70 -20.35 31.26
C LEU A 56 11.81 -19.21 30.73
N PHE A 57 11.27 -18.35 31.60
CA PHE A 57 10.48 -17.18 31.18
C PHE A 57 11.31 -16.19 30.35
N LEU A 58 12.58 -15.98 30.70
CA LEU A 58 13.48 -15.16 29.90
C LEU A 58 13.78 -15.79 28.53
N PHE A 59 13.98 -17.10 28.46
CA PHE A 59 14.17 -17.81 27.19
C PHE A 59 12.93 -17.78 26.30
N VAL A 60 11.73 -18.04 26.83
CA VAL A 60 10.47 -17.98 26.06
C VAL A 60 10.24 -16.55 25.55
N SER A 61 10.45 -15.54 26.39
CA SER A 61 10.33 -14.14 26.00
C SER A 61 11.34 -13.74 24.92
N PHE A 62 12.60 -14.19 25.05
CA PHE A 62 13.66 -13.92 24.08
C PHE A 62 13.40 -14.61 22.73
N THR A 63 12.94 -15.86 22.77
CA THR A 63 12.56 -16.63 21.56
C THR A 63 11.38 -15.98 20.84
N GLY A 64 10.37 -15.52 21.59
CA GLY A 64 9.25 -14.74 21.04
C GLY A 64 9.67 -13.42 20.41
N LEU A 65 10.64 -12.71 20.99
CA LEU A 65 11.21 -11.48 20.41
C LEU A 65 11.94 -11.75 19.09
N LEU A 66 12.75 -12.82 19.04
CA LEU A 66 13.48 -13.22 17.84
C LEU A 66 12.54 -13.63 16.69
N LEU A 67 11.48 -14.38 16.99
CA LEU A 67 10.45 -14.76 16.02
C LEU A 67 9.75 -13.53 15.41
N ARG A 68 9.36 -12.56 16.26
CA ARG A 68 8.76 -11.29 15.79
C ARG A 68 9.72 -10.48 14.92
N ALA A 69 11.00 -10.44 15.30
CA ALA A 69 12.03 -9.73 14.53
C ALA A 69 12.32 -10.38 13.17
N HIS A 70 12.19 -11.71 13.05
CA HIS A 70 12.30 -12.41 11.76
C HIS A 70 11.05 -12.24 10.89
N ALA A 71 9.85 -12.35 11.45
CA ALA A 71 8.61 -12.13 10.73
C ALA A 71 8.54 -10.73 10.10
N ALA A 72 8.96 -9.69 10.85
CA ALA A 72 9.03 -8.30 10.37
C ALA A 72 10.03 -8.06 9.22
N ARG A 73 10.95 -9.01 8.94
CA ARG A 73 11.97 -8.88 7.89
C ARG A 73 11.65 -9.60 6.59
N THR A 74 10.53 -10.33 6.52
CA THR A 74 10.10 -10.97 5.28
C THR A 74 9.61 -9.93 4.26
N PRO A 75 9.83 -10.13 2.94
CA PRO A 75 9.20 -9.31 1.90
C PRO A 75 7.67 -9.24 2.07
N GLN A 76 7.04 -10.36 2.42
CA GLN A 76 5.61 -10.49 2.67
C GLN A 76 5.14 -9.53 3.76
N ALA A 77 5.78 -9.52 4.94
CA ALA A 77 5.40 -8.62 6.02
C ALA A 77 5.56 -7.14 5.64
N ARG A 78 6.59 -6.80 4.84
CA ARG A 78 6.80 -5.43 4.35
C ARG A 78 5.74 -4.99 3.35
N VAL A 79 5.39 -5.84 2.39
CA VAL A 79 4.31 -5.57 1.43
C VAL A 79 2.98 -5.45 2.18
N TRP A 80 2.68 -6.37 3.08
CA TRP A 80 1.45 -6.31 3.87
C TRP A 80 1.37 -5.05 4.72
N SER A 81 2.48 -4.62 5.34
CA SER A 81 2.50 -3.36 6.09
C SER A 81 2.27 -2.13 5.20
N LEU A 82 2.64 -2.18 3.92
CA LEU A 82 2.37 -1.11 2.96
C LEU A 82 0.92 -1.13 2.48
N CYS A 83 0.36 -2.32 2.22
CA CYS A 83 -0.98 -2.52 1.65
C CYS A 83 -2.11 -2.49 2.68
N LYS A 84 -1.86 -2.80 3.95
CA LYS A 84 -2.89 -2.82 4.99
C LYS A 84 -3.76 -1.55 5.06
N PRO A 85 -3.22 -0.32 4.94
CA PRO A 85 -4.02 0.90 5.00
C PRO A 85 -4.61 1.33 3.65
N THR A 86 -4.47 0.55 2.57
CA THR A 86 -4.92 0.97 1.25
C THR A 86 -6.40 0.66 1.01
N THR A 87 -6.96 1.27 -0.03
CA THR A 87 -8.35 1.15 -0.50
C THR A 87 -8.78 -0.32 -0.62
N ASN A 88 -7.97 -1.15 -1.26
CA ASN A 88 -8.14 -2.60 -1.30
C ASN A 88 -6.82 -3.32 -0.94
N PRO A 89 -6.63 -3.69 0.35
CA PRO A 89 -5.40 -4.28 0.83
C PRO A 89 -5.05 -5.63 0.19
N VAL A 90 -6.06 -6.40 -0.18
CA VAL A 90 -5.87 -7.71 -0.80
C VAL A 90 -5.34 -7.53 -2.21
N VAL A 91 -5.98 -6.65 -3.01
CA VAL A 91 -5.54 -6.34 -4.38
C VAL A 91 -4.10 -5.80 -4.36
N CYS A 92 -3.80 -4.79 -3.53
CA CYS A 92 -2.45 -4.25 -3.39
C CYS A 92 -1.42 -5.34 -3.08
N PHE A 93 -1.75 -6.24 -2.13
CA PHE A 93 -0.83 -7.29 -1.72
C PHE A 93 -0.57 -8.30 -2.84
N THR A 94 -1.64 -8.75 -3.53
CA THR A 94 -1.53 -9.72 -4.62
C THR A 94 -0.86 -9.14 -5.86
N THR A 95 -1.03 -7.85 -6.12
CA THR A 95 -0.39 -7.13 -7.22
C THR A 95 1.10 -6.97 -6.97
N ILE A 96 1.51 -6.52 -5.78
CA ILE A 96 2.90 -6.14 -5.51
C ILE A 96 3.78 -7.35 -5.15
N LEU A 97 3.27 -8.28 -4.33
CA LEU A 97 4.11 -9.33 -3.74
C LEU A 97 4.89 -10.17 -4.77
N PRO A 98 4.28 -10.66 -5.87
CA PRO A 98 4.98 -11.51 -6.84
C PRO A 98 6.24 -10.87 -7.43
N HIS A 99 6.23 -9.54 -7.56
CA HIS A 99 7.30 -8.77 -8.18
C HIS A 99 8.43 -8.39 -7.20
N VAL A 100 8.16 -8.41 -5.90
CA VAL A 100 9.11 -7.95 -4.87
C VAL A 100 9.63 -9.05 -3.95
N ILE A 101 9.07 -10.26 -4.04
CA ILE A 101 9.44 -11.38 -3.17
C ILE A 101 10.90 -11.83 -3.35
N THR A 102 11.42 -11.73 -4.58
CA THR A 102 12.81 -12.09 -4.92
C THR A 102 13.79 -10.94 -4.73
N LEU A 103 13.30 -9.71 -4.49
CA LEU A 103 14.15 -8.54 -4.35
C LEU A 103 14.90 -8.57 -3.02
N ARG A 104 16.22 -8.35 -3.10
CA ARG A 104 17.10 -8.28 -1.93
C ARG A 104 16.67 -7.21 -0.92
N LYS A 105 16.09 -6.10 -1.40
CA LYS A 105 15.63 -4.99 -0.58
C LYS A 105 14.28 -4.49 -1.09
N PHE A 106 13.34 -4.35 -0.16
CA PHE A 106 12.04 -3.76 -0.44
C PHE A 106 12.14 -2.23 -0.54
N ASN A 107 11.55 -1.66 -1.59
CA ASN A 107 11.46 -0.22 -1.82
C ASN A 107 10.00 0.16 -2.09
N ALA A 108 9.48 1.12 -1.34
CA ALA A 108 8.08 1.54 -1.46
C ALA A 108 7.78 2.18 -2.82
N TYR A 109 8.75 2.85 -3.46
CA TYR A 109 8.56 3.39 -4.81
C TYR A 109 8.53 2.30 -5.86
N THR A 110 9.34 1.23 -5.72
CA THR A 110 9.25 0.09 -6.64
C THR A 110 7.90 -0.59 -6.52
N ALA A 111 7.40 -0.74 -5.29
CA ALA A 111 6.04 -1.23 -5.05
C ALA A 111 4.97 -0.32 -5.69
N LEU A 112 5.14 1.01 -5.58
CA LEU A 112 4.27 1.99 -6.22
C LEU A 112 4.31 1.91 -7.76
N GLU A 113 5.51 1.79 -8.35
CA GLU A 113 5.70 1.65 -9.80
C GLU A 113 4.96 0.41 -10.34
N ILE A 114 5.01 -0.72 -9.61
CA ILE A 114 4.28 -1.94 -9.96
C ILE A 114 2.75 -1.72 -9.93
N GLU A 115 2.24 -1.08 -8.87
CA GLU A 115 0.79 -0.82 -8.74
C GLU A 115 0.31 0.15 -9.83
N ILE A 116 1.08 1.20 -10.14
CA ILE A 116 0.76 2.16 -11.22
C ILE A 116 0.78 1.46 -12.57
N GLU A 117 1.78 0.62 -12.85
CA GLU A 117 1.87 -0.09 -14.12
C GLU A 117 0.71 -1.09 -14.30
N THR A 118 0.34 -1.80 -13.23
CA THR A 118 -0.84 -2.69 -13.24
C THR A 118 -2.12 -1.88 -13.49
N THR A 119 -2.23 -0.69 -12.90
CA THR A 119 -3.33 0.23 -13.17
C THR A 119 -3.34 0.66 -14.64
N ARG A 120 -2.18 1.00 -15.21
CA ARG A 120 -2.01 1.39 -16.61
C ARG A 120 -2.46 0.29 -17.57
N GLU A 121 -2.07 -0.96 -17.31
CA GLU A 121 -2.50 -2.11 -18.10
C GLU A 121 -4.02 -2.30 -18.07
N LEU A 122 -4.65 -2.11 -16.90
CA LEU A 122 -6.10 -2.19 -16.78
C LEU A 122 -6.80 -1.04 -17.52
N VAL A 123 -6.25 0.18 -17.48
CA VAL A 123 -6.75 1.31 -18.29
C VAL A 123 -6.72 0.93 -19.77
N VAL A 124 -5.59 0.44 -20.29
CA VAL A 124 -5.45 0.04 -21.70
C VAL A 124 -6.49 -1.03 -22.09
N ASN A 125 -6.69 -2.03 -21.23
CA ASN A 125 -7.69 -3.07 -21.46
C ASN A 125 -9.11 -2.50 -21.48
N THR A 126 -9.42 -1.56 -20.60
CA THR A 126 -10.73 -0.92 -20.50
C THR A 126 -10.98 0.01 -21.70
N THR A 127 -9.98 0.77 -22.14
CA THR A 127 -10.04 1.55 -23.39
C THR A 127 -10.37 0.67 -24.59
N SER A 128 -9.75 -0.53 -24.68
CA SER A 128 -10.06 -1.49 -25.74
C SER A 128 -11.52 -1.98 -25.69
N LEU A 129 -12.04 -2.23 -24.48
CA LEU A 129 -13.45 -2.59 -24.28
C LEU A 129 -14.39 -1.46 -24.74
N VAL A 130 -14.14 -0.21 -24.33
CA VAL A 130 -14.94 0.96 -24.72
C VAL A 130 -14.93 1.13 -26.24
N ASN A 131 -13.75 1.08 -26.86
CA ASN A 131 -13.61 1.18 -28.31
C ASN A 131 -14.37 0.07 -29.04
N ARG A 132 -14.36 -1.17 -28.51
CA ARG A 132 -15.17 -2.25 -29.09
C ARG A 132 -16.67 -1.97 -28.96
N LEU A 133 -17.13 -1.44 -27.82
CA LEU A 133 -18.53 -1.09 -27.62
C LEU A 133 -18.99 0.03 -28.57
N LEU A 134 -18.11 1.00 -28.87
CA LEU A 134 -18.36 2.08 -29.84
C LEU A 134 -18.60 1.58 -31.27
N THR A 135 -18.00 0.45 -31.66
CA THR A 135 -18.16 -0.09 -33.02
C THR A 135 -19.51 -0.75 -33.28
N ASN A 136 -20.35 -0.91 -32.26
CA ASN A 136 -21.64 -1.58 -32.41
C ASN A 136 -22.67 -0.66 -33.11
N PRO A 137 -23.13 -0.99 -34.35
CA PRO A 137 -24.07 -0.16 -35.08
C PRO A 137 -25.47 -0.13 -34.48
N THR A 138 -25.79 -1.02 -33.54
CA THR A 138 -27.11 -1.07 -32.89
C THR A 138 -27.23 -0.15 -31.69
N ASN A 139 -26.17 0.57 -31.31
CA ASN A 139 -26.20 1.48 -30.17
C ASN A 139 -27.14 2.67 -30.45
N SER A 140 -27.81 3.15 -29.40
CA SER A 140 -28.51 4.43 -29.47
C SER A 140 -27.50 5.58 -29.60
N LYS A 141 -27.97 6.73 -30.09
CA LYS A 141 -27.15 7.95 -30.14
C LYS A 141 -26.59 8.32 -28.76
N ASP A 142 -27.46 8.34 -27.74
CA ASP A 142 -27.05 8.69 -26.38
C ASP A 142 -25.97 7.75 -25.85
N LEU A 143 -26.09 6.44 -26.11
CA LEU A 143 -25.07 5.47 -25.71
C LEU A 143 -23.73 5.70 -26.43
N ASN A 144 -23.75 6.02 -27.73
CA ASN A 144 -22.53 6.34 -28.47
C ASN A 144 -21.87 7.62 -27.94
N ASP A 145 -22.66 8.65 -27.65
CA ASP A 145 -22.16 9.91 -27.09
C ASP A 145 -21.50 9.66 -25.70
N SER A 146 -22.14 8.89 -24.81
CA SER A 146 -21.56 8.50 -23.50
C SER A 146 -20.29 7.65 -23.65
N LEU A 147 -20.28 6.69 -24.58
CA LEU A 147 -19.09 5.86 -24.84
C LEU A 147 -17.92 6.67 -25.40
N GLN A 148 -18.20 7.69 -26.23
CA GLN A 148 -17.17 8.57 -26.77
C GLN A 148 -16.54 9.42 -25.66
N ILE A 149 -17.36 10.00 -24.76
CA ILE A 149 -16.86 10.71 -23.58
C ILE A 149 -15.99 9.78 -22.74
N CYS A 150 -16.42 8.55 -22.49
CA CYS A 150 -15.61 7.56 -21.78
C CYS A 150 -14.25 7.31 -22.44
N SER A 151 -14.21 7.17 -23.76
CA SER A 151 -12.96 6.98 -24.49
C SER A 151 -12.00 8.15 -24.25
N GLU A 152 -12.49 9.38 -24.36
CA GLU A 152 -11.70 10.59 -24.10
C GLU A 152 -11.21 10.65 -22.63
N GLN A 153 -12.04 10.23 -21.67
CA GLN A 153 -11.63 10.14 -20.27
C GLN A 153 -10.51 9.12 -20.05
N PHE A 154 -10.56 7.96 -20.71
CA PHE A 154 -9.49 6.97 -20.60
C PHE A 154 -8.18 7.41 -21.24
N ASP A 155 -8.21 8.19 -22.32
CA ASP A 155 -7.02 8.82 -22.88
C ASP A 155 -6.40 9.83 -21.89
N ASN A 156 -7.23 10.67 -21.26
CA ASN A 156 -6.79 11.58 -20.20
C ASN A 156 -6.21 10.86 -18.96
N MET A 157 -6.76 9.68 -18.61
CA MET A 157 -6.19 8.83 -17.57
C MET A 157 -4.78 8.36 -17.93
N MET A 158 -4.57 7.91 -19.17
CA MET A 158 -3.25 7.44 -19.64
C MET A 158 -2.20 8.55 -19.58
N ASP A 159 -2.56 9.77 -19.97
CA ASP A 159 -1.67 10.94 -19.85
C ASP A 159 -1.34 11.25 -18.39
N SER A 160 -2.34 11.25 -17.51
CA SER A 160 -2.13 11.48 -16.07
C SER A 160 -1.26 10.40 -15.41
N ILE A 161 -1.42 9.14 -15.81
CA ILE A 161 -0.57 8.02 -15.36
C ILE A 161 0.88 8.26 -15.80
N LYS A 162 1.09 8.64 -17.07
CA LYS A 162 2.43 8.92 -17.61
C LYS A 162 3.12 10.09 -16.89
N GLU A 163 2.40 11.17 -16.63
CA GLU A 163 2.93 12.27 -15.84
C GLU A 163 3.26 11.83 -14.40
N THR A 164 2.37 11.05 -13.80
CA THR A 164 2.60 10.49 -12.45
C THR A 164 3.89 9.67 -12.42
N MET A 165 4.09 8.76 -13.37
CA MET A 165 5.32 7.94 -13.43
C MET A 165 6.58 8.80 -13.55
N THR A 166 6.53 9.90 -14.30
CA THR A 166 7.64 10.85 -14.42
C THR A 166 7.98 11.46 -13.05
N VAL A 167 6.98 11.86 -12.29
CA VAL A 167 7.16 12.46 -10.96
C VAL A 167 7.56 11.43 -9.89
N VAL A 168 7.07 10.19 -10.01
CA VAL A 168 7.49 9.04 -9.18
C VAL A 168 8.99 8.74 -9.37
N ALA A 169 9.48 8.80 -10.61
CA ALA A 169 10.90 8.63 -10.91
C ALA A 169 11.78 9.72 -10.24
N LEU A 170 11.24 10.93 -10.08
CA LEU A 170 11.87 12.04 -9.33
C LEU A 170 11.70 11.91 -7.80
N ARG A 171 11.12 10.82 -7.32
CA ARG A 171 10.83 10.55 -5.90
C ARG A 171 9.89 11.59 -5.27
N ASN A 172 9.04 12.26 -6.03
CA ASN A 172 8.10 13.25 -5.49
C ASN A 172 6.70 12.65 -5.29
N ALA A 173 6.48 11.95 -4.17
CA ALA A 173 5.21 11.26 -3.91
C ALA A 173 4.01 12.21 -3.75
N ALA A 174 4.24 13.44 -3.24
CA ALA A 174 3.17 14.42 -3.04
C ALA A 174 2.61 14.93 -4.38
N GLU A 175 3.50 15.30 -5.31
CA GLU A 175 3.07 15.73 -6.65
C GLU A 175 2.53 14.57 -7.48
N ALA A 176 3.13 13.36 -7.34
CA ALA A 176 2.60 12.15 -7.97
C ALA A 176 1.16 11.89 -7.52
N ARG A 177 0.87 12.01 -6.22
CA ARG A 177 -0.48 11.83 -5.66
C ARG A 177 -1.48 12.83 -6.22
N PHE A 178 -1.07 14.09 -6.37
CA PHE A 178 -1.91 15.13 -6.96
C PHE A 178 -2.25 14.79 -8.42
N LYS A 179 -1.25 14.47 -9.24
CA LYS A 179 -1.45 14.11 -10.65
C LYS A 179 -2.29 12.85 -10.81
N PHE A 180 -1.98 11.82 -10.03
CA PHE A 180 -2.70 10.55 -10.11
C PHE A 180 -4.15 10.65 -9.64
N SER A 181 -4.50 11.61 -8.77
CA SER A 181 -5.90 11.76 -8.35
C SER A 181 -6.84 12.11 -9.52
N ALA A 182 -6.33 12.72 -10.58
CA ALA A 182 -7.10 12.98 -11.80
C ALA A 182 -7.57 11.68 -12.47
N VAL A 183 -6.81 10.59 -12.37
CA VAL A 183 -7.19 9.28 -12.93
C VAL A 183 -8.54 8.82 -12.38
N LEU A 184 -8.75 8.93 -11.06
CA LEU A 184 -10.02 8.54 -10.44
C LEU A 184 -11.16 9.52 -10.78
N SER A 185 -10.85 10.80 -10.97
CA SER A 185 -11.85 11.78 -11.43
C SER A 185 -12.34 11.47 -12.84
N TYR A 186 -11.43 11.17 -13.76
CA TYR A 186 -11.78 10.77 -15.13
C TYR A 186 -12.55 9.45 -15.14
N LEU A 187 -12.18 8.50 -14.27
CA LEU A 187 -12.91 7.25 -14.13
C LEU A 187 -14.35 7.48 -13.70
N SER A 188 -14.57 8.29 -12.66
CA SER A 188 -15.92 8.64 -12.19
C SER A 188 -16.74 9.26 -13.31
N ALA A 189 -16.17 10.25 -14.02
CA ALA A 189 -16.85 10.94 -15.12
C ALA A 189 -17.27 9.98 -16.24
N CYS A 190 -16.52 8.89 -16.47
CA CYS A 190 -16.93 7.84 -17.40
C CYS A 190 -17.99 6.93 -16.79
N THR A 191 -17.81 6.42 -15.57
CA THR A 191 -18.70 5.39 -14.99
C THR A 191 -20.06 5.91 -14.57
N ASP A 192 -20.18 7.20 -14.23
CA ASP A 192 -21.42 7.82 -13.76
C ASP A 192 -22.52 7.84 -14.85
N GLU A 193 -22.12 7.72 -16.12
CA GLU A 193 -23.02 7.65 -17.27
C GLU A 193 -23.59 6.23 -17.50
N PHE A 194 -23.12 5.20 -16.79
CA PHE A 194 -23.49 3.82 -17.03
C PHE A 194 -24.07 3.12 -15.80
N ASN A 195 -25.15 2.36 -16.00
CA ASN A 195 -25.73 1.47 -15.00
C ASN A 195 -25.61 0.02 -15.45
N ASN A 196 -25.13 -0.87 -14.58
CA ASN A 196 -25.02 -2.32 -14.84
C ASN A 196 -24.32 -2.69 -16.16
N SER A 197 -23.27 -1.95 -16.53
CA SER A 197 -22.50 -2.21 -17.76
C SER A 197 -21.17 -2.91 -17.45
N PRO A 198 -20.55 -3.56 -18.45
CA PRO A 198 -19.17 -4.06 -18.32
C PRO A 198 -18.17 -2.97 -17.92
N ILE A 199 -18.40 -1.72 -18.32
CA ILE A 199 -17.54 -0.56 -18.00
C ILE A 199 -17.57 -0.29 -16.50
N VAL A 200 -18.73 -0.36 -15.84
CA VAL A 200 -18.85 -0.17 -14.38
C VAL A 200 -18.07 -1.25 -13.63
N LYS A 201 -18.09 -2.49 -14.12
CA LYS A 201 -17.35 -3.59 -13.50
C LYS A 201 -15.84 -3.38 -13.59
N GLU A 202 -15.32 -3.16 -14.80
CA GLU A 202 -13.89 -2.86 -15.00
C GLU A 202 -13.47 -1.58 -14.26
N GLY A 203 -14.37 -0.59 -14.21
CA GLY A 203 -14.17 0.65 -13.47
C GLY A 203 -14.01 0.42 -11.97
N LYS A 204 -14.70 -0.56 -11.38
CA LYS A 204 -14.50 -0.91 -9.97
C LYS A 204 -13.09 -1.47 -9.72
N ASP A 205 -12.60 -2.33 -10.59
CA ASP A 205 -11.25 -2.91 -10.45
C ASP A 205 -10.18 -1.81 -10.65
N LEU A 206 -10.43 -0.86 -11.55
CA LEU A 206 -9.57 0.30 -11.76
C LEU A 206 -9.59 1.26 -10.56
N TYR A 207 -10.75 1.46 -9.94
CA TYR A 207 -10.87 2.24 -8.71
C TYR A 207 -10.09 1.61 -7.56
N ASP A 208 -10.18 0.28 -7.39
CA ASP A 208 -9.46 -0.43 -6.33
C ASP A 208 -7.93 -0.28 -6.49
N LEU A 209 -7.40 -0.49 -7.71
CA LEU A 209 -5.98 -0.32 -8.02
C LEU A 209 -5.53 1.15 -7.93
N GLY A 210 -6.31 2.07 -8.47
CA GLY A 210 -5.99 3.50 -8.46
C GLY A 210 -6.04 4.09 -7.05
N GLY A 211 -7.02 3.67 -6.23
CA GLY A 211 -7.11 4.01 -4.82
C GLY A 211 -5.88 3.52 -4.04
N ASN A 212 -5.45 2.28 -4.29
CA ASN A 212 -4.21 1.75 -3.71
C ASN A 212 -2.98 2.60 -4.07
N CYS A 213 -2.85 3.04 -5.32
CA CYS A 213 -1.76 3.92 -5.73
C CYS A 213 -1.74 5.22 -4.90
N LEU A 214 -2.89 5.89 -4.74
CA LEU A 214 -3.01 7.12 -3.95
C LEU A 214 -2.66 6.92 -2.47
N ASP A 215 -3.04 5.78 -1.90
CA ASP A 215 -2.75 5.44 -0.50
C ASP A 215 -1.27 5.08 -0.29
N ILE A 216 -0.65 4.38 -1.24
CA ILE A 216 0.79 4.11 -1.23
C ILE A 216 1.58 5.42 -1.33
N MET A 217 1.23 6.31 -2.25
CA MET A 217 1.87 7.62 -2.39
C MET A 217 1.74 8.44 -1.09
N LYS A 218 0.55 8.46 -0.49
CA LYS A 218 0.32 9.10 0.81
C LYS A 218 1.20 8.50 1.91
N ALA A 219 1.30 7.17 1.98
CA ALA A 219 2.13 6.49 2.97
C ALA A 219 3.63 6.81 2.80
N ILE A 220 4.09 6.98 1.55
CA ILE A 220 5.45 7.43 1.24
C ILE A 220 5.65 8.88 1.70
N GLU A 221 4.75 9.79 1.32
CA GLU A 221 4.78 11.21 1.71
C GLU A 221 4.83 11.37 3.23
N ASP A 222 3.96 10.66 3.96
CA ASP A 222 3.91 10.68 5.42
C ASP A 222 5.23 10.18 6.04
N ARG A 223 5.83 9.15 5.45
CA ARG A 223 7.12 8.62 5.90
C ARG A 223 8.26 9.62 5.68
N GLU A 224 8.29 10.28 4.53
CA GLU A 224 9.29 11.30 4.23
C GLU A 224 9.15 12.53 5.12
N SER A 225 7.91 12.97 5.33
CA SER A 225 7.59 14.07 6.24
C SER A 225 8.01 13.78 7.68
N ARG A 226 7.82 12.54 8.17
CA ARG A 226 8.32 12.11 9.48
C ARG A 226 9.85 12.09 9.54
N ARG A 227 10.54 11.67 8.47
CA ARG A 227 12.01 11.68 8.40
C ARG A 227 12.57 13.10 8.47
N ARG A 228 11.96 14.05 7.74
CA ARG A 228 12.36 15.47 7.78
C ARG A 228 12.16 16.08 9.17
N ARG A 229 11.05 15.76 9.85
CA ARG A 229 10.76 16.21 11.22
C ARG A 229 11.68 15.60 12.29
N GLY A 230 12.13 14.36 12.08
CA GLY A 230 12.99 13.61 13.02
C GLY A 230 14.48 13.78 12.79
N GLN A 231 14.91 14.44 11.72
CA GLN A 231 16.30 14.86 11.57
C GLN A 231 16.57 16.02 12.53
N PRO A 232 17.64 15.97 13.35
CA PRO A 232 18.16 17.17 13.99
C PRO A 232 18.35 18.19 12.86
N MET A 233 17.81 19.41 13.01
CA MET A 233 18.22 20.50 12.13
C MET A 233 19.75 20.48 12.14
N GLY A 234 20.37 20.15 11.01
CA GLY A 234 21.75 20.54 10.79
C GLY A 234 21.81 22.01 11.14
N SER A 235 22.77 22.37 12.01
CA SER A 235 23.00 23.74 12.46
C SER A 235 22.75 24.70 11.30
N PRO A 236 21.98 25.79 11.49
CA PRO A 236 21.80 26.76 10.42
C PRO A 236 23.19 27.11 9.92
N ILE A 237 23.46 26.86 8.64
CA ILE A 237 24.56 27.53 7.99
C ILE A 237 24.14 29.00 8.11
N VAL A 238 24.81 29.71 9.02
CA VAL A 238 24.75 31.15 9.11
C VAL A 238 25.31 31.64 7.79
N GLY A 239 24.44 31.75 6.79
CA GLY A 239 24.70 32.59 5.64
C GLY A 239 24.99 34.00 6.17
N PRO A 240 25.86 34.77 5.50
CA PRO A 240 26.13 36.14 5.91
C PRO A 240 24.79 36.90 6.03
N PRO A 241 24.65 37.79 7.02
CA PRO A 241 23.40 38.47 7.30
C PRO A 241 22.86 39.13 6.03
N PRO A 242 21.52 39.15 5.84
CA PRO A 242 20.94 39.86 4.71
C PRO A 242 21.38 41.32 4.75
N ALA A 243 21.84 41.83 3.60
CA ALA A 243 22.19 43.23 3.46
C ALA A 243 21.02 44.09 3.96
N VAL A 244 21.32 45.02 4.86
CA VAL A 244 20.37 46.01 5.38
C VAL A 244 19.76 46.73 4.18
N LEU A 245 18.46 46.53 3.95
CA LEU A 245 17.68 47.27 2.96
C LEU A 245 17.78 48.75 3.33
N THR A 246 18.43 49.54 2.48
CA THR A 246 18.47 51.00 2.63
C THR A 246 17.10 51.59 2.29
N PRO A 247 16.71 52.74 2.89
CA PRO A 247 15.32 53.23 2.89
C PRO A 247 14.72 53.60 1.52
N CYS A 248 15.47 53.48 0.42
CA CYS A 248 15.07 53.95 -0.91
C CYS A 248 14.70 52.83 -1.89
N GLN A 249 14.64 51.57 -1.45
CA GLN A 249 14.61 50.44 -2.38
C GLN A 249 13.28 50.28 -3.16
N ASN A 250 12.20 50.98 -2.74
CA ASN A 250 10.86 50.84 -3.34
C ASN A 250 10.18 52.18 -3.72
N SER A 251 10.92 53.27 -3.89
CA SER A 251 10.35 54.57 -4.27
C SER A 251 10.84 55.02 -5.65
N VAL A 252 9.91 55.34 -6.56
CA VAL A 252 10.21 56.05 -7.80
C VAL A 252 10.18 57.55 -7.52
N GLY A 253 11.36 58.14 -7.34
CA GLY A 253 11.60 59.58 -7.10
C GLY A 253 13.00 59.83 -6.55
N PRO A 254 13.56 61.06 -6.64
CA PRO A 254 14.89 61.34 -6.11
C PRO A 254 14.90 61.30 -4.58
N CYS A 255 15.75 60.46 -4.00
CA CYS A 255 16.05 60.45 -2.57
C CYS A 255 16.96 61.64 -2.23
N THR A 256 16.44 62.62 -1.50
CA THR A 256 17.23 63.70 -0.86
C THR A 256 17.28 63.51 0.64
#